data_AF-E9IXW9-F1
#
_entry.id   AF-E9IXW9-F1
#
_cell.length_a   1.000
_cell.length_b   1.000
_cell.length_c   1.000
_cell.angle_alpha   90.00
_cell.angle_beta   90.00
_cell.angle_gamma   90.00
#
_symmetry.space_group_name_H-M   'P 1'
#
loop_
_entity.id
_entity.type
_entity.pdbx_description
1 polymer ?
#
loop_
_entity_poly.entity_id
_entity_poly.type
_entity_poly.pdbx_seq_one_letter_code
_entity_poly.pdbx_strand_id
1 'polypeptide(L)'
;EDNVLNFLTEEKNLKAYCPGLDQLDTVKANASRCVTKCCWVIEQIFGRLKSKFKIFSLPANNKTHKHNLDYIYIAFALLNLFHKPILSDIMHEDIARTLKSRLNVPNRLQIIVQEFNLLQLKAPFFRVEYTLLDNEENNWLIGFPELSINDLYNLSLGPYQICNAILYYAEHQKRGIFLVQKFNPRSNHPSAALNYEKYNISVEEPTLIKAHKKSRYRGGQYHYIFILIDKAKTGRDSIREYYCTCQSGARTTGCCSRVMTIVWFLGFAQYHGIQIPNPEICNVSITIHKTILHSEKQGNTQ
;
A
#
# COMPACT_ATOMS: atom_id res chain seq x y z
N GLU A 1 -26.42 30.89 -0.76
CA GLU A 1 -25.33 29.90 -0.76
C GLU A 1 -25.98 28.56 -1.03
N ASP A 2 -25.96 28.14 -2.28
CA ASP A 2 -26.52 26.84 -2.67
C ASP A 2 -25.78 25.76 -1.92
N ASN A 3 -26.53 24.87 -1.27
CA ASN A 3 -25.99 23.77 -0.50
C ASN A 3 -25.25 22.83 -1.47
N VAL A 4 -23.97 23.11 -1.68
CA VAL A 4 -23.06 22.39 -2.58
C VAL A 4 -23.13 20.88 -2.29
N LEU A 5 -23.38 20.49 -1.05
CA LEU A 5 -23.55 19.09 -0.70
C LEU A 5 -24.78 18.48 -1.38
N ASN A 6 -25.94 19.11 -1.32
CA ASN A 6 -27.17 18.63 -1.98
C ASN A 6 -27.02 18.59 -3.50
N PHE A 7 -26.43 19.63 -4.10
CA PHE A 7 -26.16 19.63 -5.54
C PHE A 7 -25.27 18.46 -5.95
N LEU A 8 -24.22 18.19 -5.19
CA LEU A 8 -23.32 17.07 -5.45
C LEU A 8 -24.02 15.72 -5.22
N THR A 9 -24.77 15.54 -4.14
CA THR A 9 -25.35 14.25 -3.77
C THR A 9 -26.64 13.91 -4.51
N GLU A 10 -27.52 14.87 -4.74
CA GLU A 10 -28.86 14.64 -5.30
C GLU A 10 -28.89 14.87 -6.82
N GLU A 11 -28.32 15.97 -7.31
CA GLU A 11 -28.34 16.27 -8.75
C GLU A 11 -27.21 15.59 -9.52
N LYS A 12 -25.98 15.65 -9.00
CA LYS A 12 -24.83 14.99 -9.64
C LYS A 12 -24.68 13.52 -9.25
N ASN A 13 -25.51 13.04 -8.32
CA ASN A 13 -25.50 11.67 -7.81
C ASN A 13 -24.10 11.24 -7.32
N LEU A 14 -23.29 12.21 -6.86
CA LEU A 14 -21.94 11.99 -6.34
C LEU A 14 -22.05 11.58 -4.88
N LYS A 15 -21.71 10.33 -4.60
CA LYS A 15 -21.64 9.83 -3.22
C LYS A 15 -20.39 10.40 -2.55
N ALA A 16 -20.57 11.41 -1.69
CA ALA A 16 -19.49 11.92 -0.86
C ALA A 16 -19.01 10.83 0.11
N TYR A 17 -17.74 10.46 0.01
CA TYR A 17 -17.12 9.50 0.90
C TYR A 17 -16.85 10.14 2.26
N CYS A 18 -17.51 9.66 3.31
CA CYS A 18 -17.30 10.12 4.69
C CYS A 18 -16.28 9.21 5.41
N PRO A 19 -15.11 9.71 5.85
CA PRO A 19 -14.18 8.95 6.67
C PRO A 19 -14.81 8.66 8.02
N GLY A 20 -15.06 7.39 8.34
CA GLY A 20 -16.12 7.09 9.30
C GLY A 20 -16.44 5.61 9.40
N LEU A 21 -16.62 5.04 8.21
CA LEU A 21 -17.38 3.82 7.99
C LEU A 21 -16.60 2.55 8.30
N ASP A 22 -17.38 1.47 8.47
CA ASP A 22 -16.92 0.10 8.60
C ASP A 22 -15.94 -0.29 7.48
N GLN A 23 -15.27 -1.41 7.68
CA GLN A 23 -14.41 -1.97 6.65
C GLN A 23 -15.18 -2.20 5.35
N LEU A 24 -14.59 -1.77 4.23
CA LEU A 24 -15.12 -2.04 2.91
C LEU A 24 -15.07 -3.55 2.64
N ASP A 25 -16.14 -4.07 2.03
CA ASP A 25 -16.09 -5.40 1.42
C ASP A 25 -14.95 -5.48 0.37
N THR A 26 -14.51 -6.70 0.05
CA THR A 26 -13.36 -6.89 -0.86
C THR A 26 -13.56 -6.23 -2.22
N VAL A 27 -14.76 -6.28 -2.80
CA VAL A 27 -15.05 -5.73 -4.13
C VAL A 27 -14.94 -4.20 -4.11
N LYS A 28 -15.55 -3.53 -3.15
CA LYS A 28 -15.43 -2.07 -2.96
C LYS A 28 -14.01 -1.66 -2.63
N ALA A 29 -13.31 -2.44 -1.80
CA ALA A 29 -11.92 -2.16 -1.45
C ALA A 29 -10.98 -2.29 -2.66
N ASN A 30 -11.24 -3.26 -3.54
CA ASN A 30 -10.53 -3.43 -4.82
C ASN A 30 -10.86 -2.29 -5.80
N ALA A 31 -12.13 -1.96 -5.97
CA ALA A 31 -12.56 -0.84 -6.83
C ALA A 31 -11.94 0.48 -6.37
N SER A 32 -11.92 0.75 -5.06
CA SER A 32 -11.27 1.91 -4.47
C SER A 32 -9.77 1.97 -4.84
N ARG A 33 -9.07 0.84 -4.84
CA ARG A 33 -7.66 0.79 -5.26
C ARG A 33 -7.48 1.12 -6.74
N CYS A 34 -8.39 0.69 -7.61
CA CYS A 34 -8.39 1.04 -9.03
C CYS A 34 -8.48 2.57 -9.20
N VAL A 35 -9.41 3.21 -8.48
CA VAL A 35 -9.55 4.66 -8.46
C VAL A 35 -8.26 5.32 -7.97
N THR A 36 -7.70 4.89 -6.83
CA THR A 36 -6.43 5.44 -6.33
C THR A 36 -5.30 5.29 -7.36
N LYS A 37 -5.29 4.22 -8.16
CA LYS A 37 -4.28 4.01 -9.20
C LYS A 37 -4.41 5.00 -10.35
N CYS A 38 -5.62 5.26 -10.82
CA CYS A 38 -5.86 6.26 -11.86
C CYS A 38 -5.63 7.68 -11.32
N CYS A 39 -6.11 7.97 -10.10
CA CYS A 39 -5.96 9.27 -9.45
C CYS A 39 -4.50 9.62 -9.15
N TRP A 40 -3.61 8.64 -8.96
CA TRP A 40 -2.23 8.90 -8.61
C TRP A 40 -1.53 9.85 -9.61
N VAL A 41 -1.75 9.68 -10.91
CA VAL A 41 -1.16 10.59 -11.93
C VAL A 41 -1.63 12.03 -11.73
N ILE A 42 -2.93 12.21 -11.46
CA ILE A 42 -3.53 13.51 -11.15
C ILE A 42 -2.91 14.07 -9.87
N GLU A 43 -2.83 13.27 -8.80
CA GLU A 43 -2.22 13.66 -7.52
C GLU A 43 -0.75 14.07 -7.68
N GLN A 44 0.02 13.39 -8.53
CA GLN A 44 1.41 13.78 -8.82
C GLN A 44 1.50 15.11 -9.57
N ILE A 45 0.63 15.33 -10.57
CA ILE A 45 0.56 16.60 -11.30
C ILE A 45 0.24 17.75 -10.35
N PHE A 46 -0.78 17.59 -9.50
CA PHE A 46 -1.16 18.60 -8.53
C PHE A 46 -0.14 18.75 -7.39
N GLY A 47 0.54 17.67 -7.00
CA GLY A 47 1.66 17.71 -6.07
C GLY A 47 2.82 18.55 -6.62
N ARG A 48 3.17 18.36 -7.89
CA ARG A 48 4.18 19.18 -8.58
C ARG A 48 3.77 20.63 -8.69
N LEU A 49 2.50 20.90 -9.04
CA LEU A 49 1.94 22.24 -9.10
C LEU A 49 2.12 22.96 -7.76
N LYS A 50 1.73 22.32 -6.65
CA LYS A 50 1.86 22.85 -5.29
C LYS A 50 3.32 23.08 -4.86
N SER A 51 4.21 22.16 -5.23
CA SER A 51 5.65 22.25 -4.92
C SER A 51 6.33 23.40 -5.66
N LYS A 52 6.02 23.59 -6.94
CA LYS A 52 6.64 24.64 -7.78
C LYS A 52 6.00 26.01 -7.59
N PHE A 53 4.70 26.05 -7.34
CA PHE A 53 3.93 27.27 -7.19
C PHE A 53 3.23 27.25 -5.83
N LYS A 54 3.93 27.74 -4.80
CA LYS A 54 3.47 27.72 -3.40
C LYS A 54 2.10 28.36 -3.18
N ILE A 55 1.69 29.29 -4.07
CA ILE A 55 0.36 29.92 -4.04
C ILE A 55 -0.79 28.89 -4.07
N PHE A 56 -0.63 27.74 -4.75
CA PHE A 56 -1.65 26.68 -4.79
C PHE A 56 -1.59 25.71 -3.60
N SER A 57 -0.62 25.87 -2.70
CA SER A 57 -0.56 25.12 -1.44
C SER A 57 -1.34 25.83 -0.32
N LEU A 58 -1.72 27.09 -0.53
CA LEU A 58 -2.46 27.91 0.42
C LEU A 58 -3.96 27.87 0.12
N PRO A 59 -4.84 28.10 1.12
CA PRO A 59 -6.26 28.29 0.87
C PRO A 59 -6.50 29.40 -0.15
N ALA A 60 -7.47 29.19 -1.06
CA ALA A 60 -7.79 30.18 -2.07
C ALA A 60 -8.29 31.48 -1.42
N ASN A 61 -7.78 32.62 -1.88
CA ASN A 61 -8.25 33.92 -1.44
C ASN A 61 -9.51 34.30 -2.22
N ASN A 62 -10.59 34.64 -1.51
CA ASN A 62 -11.87 35.04 -2.11
C ASN A 62 -11.72 36.19 -3.12
N LYS A 63 -10.78 37.12 -2.89
CA LYS A 63 -10.54 38.27 -3.78
C LYS A 63 -9.94 37.88 -5.13
N THR A 64 -9.11 36.83 -5.15
CA THR A 64 -8.45 36.34 -6.37
C THR A 64 -9.17 35.14 -6.99
N HIS A 65 -10.26 34.69 -6.38
CA HIS A 65 -10.96 33.46 -6.78
C HIS A 65 -11.36 33.47 -8.26
N LYS A 66 -11.81 34.62 -8.77
CA LYS A 66 -12.17 34.82 -10.18
C LYS A 66 -11.02 34.56 -11.18
N HIS A 67 -9.76 34.61 -10.72
CA HIS A 67 -8.56 34.39 -11.53
C HIS A 67 -7.88 33.04 -11.25
N ASN A 68 -8.41 32.23 -10.34
CA ASN A 68 -7.77 30.97 -9.96
C ASN A 68 -7.58 30.03 -11.15
N LEU A 69 -8.56 29.98 -12.06
CA LEU A 69 -8.48 29.15 -13.26
C LEU A 69 -7.37 29.64 -14.20
N ASP A 70 -7.28 30.95 -14.42
CA ASP A 70 -6.22 31.56 -15.25
C ASP A 70 -4.83 31.28 -14.67
N TYR A 71 -4.68 31.41 -13.35
CA TYR A 71 -3.42 31.10 -12.66
C TYR A 71 -3.05 29.63 -12.81
N ILE A 72 -4.02 28.71 -12.74
CA ILE A 72 -3.80 27.29 -12.98
C ILE A 72 -3.35 27.05 -14.42
N TYR A 73 -3.98 27.67 -15.42
CA TYR A 73 -3.57 27.52 -16.82
C TYR A 73 -2.16 28.05 -17.08
N ILE A 74 -1.83 29.23 -16.56
CA ILE A 74 -0.47 29.81 -16.66
C ILE A 74 0.54 28.87 -16.02
N ALA A 75 0.26 28.38 -14.81
CA ALA A 75 1.16 27.48 -14.10
C ALA A 75 1.36 26.16 -14.87
N PHE A 76 0.29 25.60 -15.45
CA PHE A 76 0.42 24.41 -16.29
C PHE A 76 1.19 24.67 -17.59
N ALA A 77 1.00 25.83 -18.24
CA ALA A 77 1.78 26.22 -19.42
C ALA A 77 3.28 26.31 -19.07
N LEU A 78 3.63 26.96 -17.96
CA LEU A 78 5.01 27.03 -17.47
C LEU A 78 5.56 25.64 -17.11
N LEU A 79 4.76 24.80 -16.47
CA LEU A 79 5.12 23.43 -16.17
C LEU A 79 5.41 22.62 -17.44
N ASN A 80 4.60 22.77 -18.48
CA ASN A 80 4.77 22.06 -19.74
C ASN A 80 5.96 22.59 -20.55
N LEU A 81 6.27 23.89 -20.44
CA LEU A 81 7.41 24.52 -21.10
C LEU A 81 8.74 24.12 -20.48
N PHE A 82 8.83 24.09 -19.15
CA PHE A 82 10.12 23.95 -18.44
C PHE A 82 10.34 22.60 -17.75
N HIS A 83 9.32 21.76 -17.61
CA HIS A 83 9.45 20.48 -16.91
C HIS A 83 9.04 19.30 -17.78
N LYS A 84 9.68 18.15 -17.55
CA LYS A 84 9.33 16.89 -18.22
C LYS A 84 7.89 16.50 -17.89
N PRO A 85 7.10 15.98 -18.84
CA PRO A 85 5.75 15.50 -18.57
C PRO A 85 5.78 14.35 -17.57
N ILE A 86 4.79 14.31 -16.67
CA ILE A 86 4.54 13.15 -15.81
C ILE A 86 3.75 12.17 -16.65
N LEU A 87 4.42 11.14 -17.15
CA LEU A 87 3.79 10.11 -17.94
C LEU A 87 3.29 8.99 -17.04
N SER A 88 2.10 8.47 -17.35
CA SER A 88 1.71 7.17 -16.82
C SER A 88 2.67 6.14 -17.37
N ASP A 89 3.06 5.24 -16.50
CA ASP A 89 3.93 4.11 -16.74
C ASP A 89 3.35 3.18 -17.84
N ILE A 90 3.65 3.46 -19.12
CA ILE A 90 3.28 2.59 -20.27
C ILE A 90 3.91 1.19 -20.11
N MET A 91 5.00 1.10 -19.36
CA MET A 91 5.79 -0.13 -19.15
C MET A 91 5.20 -1.11 -18.12
N HIS A 92 4.06 -0.80 -17.52
CA HIS A 92 3.51 -1.56 -16.39
C HIS A 92 2.14 -2.18 -16.68
N GLU A 93 1.97 -2.70 -17.90
CA GLU A 93 0.74 -3.36 -18.34
C GLU A 93 0.43 -4.60 -17.47
N ASP A 94 1.45 -5.32 -17.04
CA ASP A 94 1.39 -6.44 -16.12
C ASP A 94 0.70 -6.11 -14.79
N ILE A 95 0.97 -4.91 -14.23
CA ILE A 95 0.29 -4.41 -13.03
C ILE A 95 -1.19 -4.22 -13.30
N ALA A 96 -1.54 -3.59 -14.43
CA ALA A 96 -2.92 -3.34 -14.80
C ALA A 96 -3.69 -4.66 -15.03
N ARG A 97 -3.06 -5.64 -15.70
CA ARG A 97 -3.60 -6.99 -15.89
C ARG A 97 -3.82 -7.68 -14.55
N THR A 98 -2.85 -7.62 -13.64
CA THR A 98 -2.95 -8.21 -12.30
C THR A 98 -4.04 -7.57 -11.45
N LEU A 99 -4.19 -6.25 -11.55
CA LEU A 99 -5.23 -5.50 -10.84
C LEU A 99 -6.63 -5.86 -11.36
N LYS A 100 -6.80 -5.97 -12.68
CA LYS A 100 -8.06 -6.43 -13.29
C LYS A 100 -8.40 -7.87 -12.92
N SER A 101 -7.44 -8.79 -12.98
CA SER A 101 -7.68 -10.21 -12.67
C SER A 101 -8.09 -10.45 -11.22
N ARG A 102 -7.69 -9.57 -10.30
CA ARG A 102 -8.02 -9.67 -8.86
C ARG A 102 -9.25 -8.85 -8.43
N LEU A 103 -9.88 -8.08 -9.31
CA LEU A 103 -10.95 -7.14 -8.97
C LEU A 103 -12.10 -7.82 -8.19
N ASN A 104 -12.49 -9.01 -8.64
CA ASN A 104 -13.60 -9.79 -8.06
C ASN A 104 -13.11 -11.00 -7.23
N VAL A 105 -11.82 -11.06 -6.91
CA VAL A 105 -11.26 -12.16 -6.11
C VAL A 105 -11.50 -11.87 -4.63
N PRO A 106 -12.24 -12.71 -3.90
CA PRO A 106 -12.51 -12.52 -2.49
C PRO A 106 -11.23 -12.67 -1.66
N ASN A 107 -11.18 -12.01 -0.50
CA ASN A 107 -10.10 -12.21 0.45
C ASN A 107 -10.36 -13.47 1.27
N ARG A 108 -9.76 -14.58 0.87
CA ARG A 108 -9.96 -15.88 1.52
C ARG A 108 -9.46 -15.90 2.96
N LEU A 109 -8.39 -15.17 3.25
CA LEU A 109 -7.86 -15.06 4.61
C LEU A 109 -8.79 -14.26 5.53
N GLN A 110 -9.53 -13.28 5.02
CA GLN A 110 -10.59 -12.61 5.77
C GLN A 110 -11.66 -13.60 6.25
N ILE A 111 -12.10 -14.49 5.36
CA ILE A 111 -13.10 -15.53 5.68
C ILE A 111 -12.59 -16.41 6.82
N ILE A 112 -11.36 -16.93 6.70
CA ILE A 112 -10.70 -17.74 7.73
C ILE A 112 -10.63 -17.00 9.08
N VAL A 113 -10.19 -15.74 9.05
CA VAL A 113 -10.03 -14.93 10.27
C VAL A 113 -11.36 -14.72 10.98
N GLN A 114 -12.45 -14.57 10.22
CA GLN A 114 -13.81 -14.42 10.75
C GLN A 114 -14.36 -15.75 11.29
N GLU A 115 -14.28 -16.82 10.50
CA GLU A 115 -14.82 -18.14 10.87
C GLU A 115 -14.16 -18.74 12.11
N PHE A 116 -12.82 -18.64 12.21
CA PHE A 116 -12.07 -19.11 13.37
C PHE A 116 -11.93 -18.05 14.48
N ASN A 117 -12.56 -16.88 14.34
CA ASN A 117 -12.49 -15.77 15.28
C ASN A 117 -11.04 -15.41 15.70
N LEU A 118 -10.10 -15.44 14.74
CA LEU A 118 -8.66 -15.28 15.00
C LEU A 118 -8.30 -13.90 15.57
N LEU A 119 -9.19 -12.92 15.44
CA LEU A 119 -9.06 -11.59 16.04
C LEU A 119 -9.02 -11.65 17.56
N GLN A 120 -9.93 -12.40 18.17
CA GLN A 120 -10.12 -12.44 19.62
C GLN A 120 -9.20 -13.48 20.29
N LEU A 121 -8.79 -14.50 19.54
CA LEU A 121 -7.93 -15.56 20.07
C LEU A 121 -6.53 -15.03 20.43
N LYS A 122 -6.09 -15.42 21.64
CA LYS A 122 -4.74 -15.18 22.16
C LYS A 122 -3.96 -16.49 22.35
N ALA A 123 -4.63 -17.54 22.83
CA ALA A 123 -4.01 -18.83 23.15
C ALA A 123 -3.22 -19.50 22.00
N PRO A 124 -3.69 -19.50 20.73
CA PRO A 124 -2.96 -20.15 19.64
C PRO A 124 -1.88 -19.27 19.02
N PHE A 125 -1.55 -18.13 19.63
CA PHE A 125 -0.59 -17.17 19.09
C PHE A 125 0.61 -17.03 20.04
N PHE A 126 1.77 -17.50 19.59
CA PHE A 126 3.04 -17.27 20.28
C PHE A 126 3.57 -15.87 19.95
N ARG A 127 3.92 -15.09 20.98
CA ARG A 127 4.33 -13.70 20.85
C ARG A 127 5.81 -13.59 20.49
N VAL A 128 6.10 -12.80 19.46
CA VAL A 128 7.44 -12.45 19.00
C VAL A 128 7.57 -10.92 19.04
N GLU A 129 8.41 -10.42 19.94
CA GLU A 129 8.56 -8.98 20.14
C GLU A 129 9.71 -8.41 19.31
N TYR A 130 9.38 -7.41 18.47
CA TYR A 130 10.38 -6.61 17.78
C TYR A 130 10.60 -5.31 18.56
N THR A 131 11.58 -5.35 19.46
CA THR A 131 11.97 -4.20 20.30
C THR A 131 13.09 -3.38 19.68
N LEU A 132 13.95 -3.99 18.87
CA LEU A 132 15.09 -3.37 18.20
C LEU A 132 15.07 -3.61 16.67
N LEU A 133 15.93 -2.85 15.98
CA LEU A 133 16.13 -2.87 14.54
C LEU A 133 16.79 -4.16 14.06
N ASP A 134 17.82 -4.64 14.75
CA ASP A 134 18.47 -5.90 14.45
C ASP A 134 17.78 -7.00 15.25
N ASN A 135 16.93 -7.75 14.58
CA ASN A 135 16.19 -8.83 15.21
C ASN A 135 16.05 -10.03 14.27
N GLU A 136 17.16 -10.38 13.63
CA GLU A 136 17.29 -11.51 12.70
C GLU A 136 16.81 -12.82 13.34
N GLU A 137 17.12 -13.07 14.61
CA GLU A 137 16.69 -14.27 15.34
C GLU A 137 15.16 -14.37 15.40
N ASN A 138 14.45 -13.29 15.73
CA ASN A 138 13.00 -13.29 15.76
C ASN A 138 12.41 -13.41 14.34
N ASN A 139 13.06 -12.86 13.33
CA ASN A 139 12.65 -13.02 11.94
C ASN A 139 12.80 -14.47 11.46
N TRP A 140 13.88 -15.13 11.86
CA TRP A 140 14.10 -16.56 11.63
C TRP A 140 13.07 -17.42 12.37
N LEU A 141 12.73 -17.08 13.62
CA LEU A 141 11.70 -17.78 14.40
C LEU A 141 10.33 -17.72 13.74
N ILE A 142 9.99 -16.57 13.15
CA ILE A 142 8.78 -16.44 12.32
C ILE A 142 8.93 -17.22 11.03
N GLY A 143 10.12 -17.23 10.42
CA GLY A 143 10.35 -17.79 9.09
C GLY A 143 9.79 -16.88 8.01
N PHE A 144 9.93 -15.56 8.18
CA PHE A 144 9.51 -14.61 7.15
C PHE A 144 10.46 -14.69 5.95
N PRO A 145 9.99 -14.64 4.70
CA PRO A 145 10.87 -14.70 3.53
C PRO A 145 11.69 -13.41 3.37
N GLU A 146 12.92 -13.54 2.89
CA GLU A 146 13.65 -12.41 2.31
C GLU A 146 12.95 -11.99 1.00
N LEU A 147 12.71 -10.69 0.85
CA LEU A 147 12.01 -10.07 -0.25
C LEU A 147 12.90 -9.01 -0.88
N SER A 148 12.93 -8.96 -2.20
CA SER A 148 13.53 -7.84 -2.94
C SER A 148 12.58 -6.63 -2.99
N ILE A 149 13.11 -5.47 -3.37
CA ILE A 149 12.27 -4.30 -3.63
C ILE A 149 11.25 -4.55 -4.75
N ASN A 150 11.60 -5.41 -5.72
CA ASN A 150 10.71 -5.82 -6.81
C ASN A 150 9.56 -6.71 -6.30
N ASP A 151 9.82 -7.59 -5.34
CA ASP A 151 8.77 -8.37 -4.68
C ASP A 151 7.75 -7.46 -3.99
N LEU A 152 8.23 -6.46 -3.25
CA LEU A 152 7.37 -5.46 -2.60
C LEU A 152 6.57 -4.65 -3.63
N TYR A 153 7.22 -4.28 -4.74
CA TYR A 153 6.59 -3.55 -5.84
C TYR A 153 5.44 -4.35 -6.44
N ASN A 154 5.68 -5.63 -6.74
CA ASN A 154 4.68 -6.53 -7.30
C ASN A 154 3.56 -6.83 -6.29
N LEU A 155 3.88 -6.99 -5.01
CA LEU A 155 2.89 -7.24 -3.97
C LEU A 155 1.97 -6.03 -3.74
N SER A 156 2.50 -4.81 -3.78
CA SER A 156 1.71 -3.57 -3.61
C SER A 156 1.07 -3.05 -4.89
N LEU A 157 1.44 -3.65 -6.03
CA LEU A 157 1.14 -3.16 -7.36
C LEU A 157 1.67 -1.72 -7.52
N GLY A 158 2.91 -1.45 -7.15
CA GLY A 158 3.61 -0.17 -7.37
C GLY A 158 4.02 0.60 -6.11
N PRO A 159 4.80 1.68 -6.26
CA PRO A 159 5.72 2.17 -5.23
C PRO A 159 5.02 2.88 -4.06
N TYR A 160 3.82 3.42 -4.29
CA TYR A 160 3.10 4.25 -3.32
C TYR A 160 2.92 3.61 -1.95
N GLN A 161 2.62 2.30 -1.89
CA GLN A 161 2.42 1.65 -0.59
C GLN A 161 3.74 1.36 0.13
N ILE A 162 4.84 1.20 -0.62
CA ILE A 162 6.20 1.01 -0.07
C ILE A 162 6.67 2.31 0.58
N CYS A 163 6.55 3.43 -0.14
CA CYS A 163 6.91 4.75 0.41
C CYS A 163 6.09 5.06 1.66
N ASN A 164 4.77 4.80 1.62
CA ASN A 164 3.94 4.93 2.81
C ASN A 164 4.42 4.01 3.93
N ALA A 165 4.71 2.74 3.65
CA ALA A 165 5.13 1.77 4.66
C ALA A 165 6.36 2.24 5.45
N ILE A 166 7.34 2.83 4.77
CA ILE A 166 8.54 3.44 5.36
C ILE A 166 8.16 4.61 6.28
N LEU A 167 7.31 5.54 5.83
CA LEU A 167 6.88 6.67 6.65
C LEU A 167 6.10 6.21 7.89
N TYR A 168 5.21 5.23 7.70
CA TYR A 168 4.49 4.60 8.80
C TYR A 168 5.45 3.96 9.80
N TYR A 169 6.50 3.31 9.33
CA TYR A 169 7.52 2.72 10.18
C TYR A 169 8.24 3.78 11.02
N ALA A 170 8.71 4.86 10.40
CA ALA A 170 9.40 5.95 11.07
C ALA A 170 8.55 6.62 12.18
N GLU A 171 7.23 6.75 11.97
CA GLU A 171 6.31 7.21 13.02
C GLU A 171 6.21 6.22 14.21
N HIS A 172 6.32 4.92 13.96
CA HIS A 172 6.11 3.87 14.96
C HIS A 172 7.37 3.53 15.77
N GLN A 173 8.57 3.71 15.20
CA GLN A 173 9.82 3.53 15.97
C GLN A 173 9.84 4.32 17.28
N LYS A 174 9.24 5.52 17.31
CA LYS A 174 9.15 6.37 18.50
C LYS A 174 8.25 5.81 19.61
N ARG A 175 7.48 4.73 19.37
CA ARG A 175 6.41 4.22 20.25
C ARG A 175 6.50 2.72 20.54
N GLY A 176 7.57 2.03 20.10
CA GLY A 176 7.69 0.56 20.11
C GLY A 176 7.25 -0.03 18.77
N ILE A 177 8.09 -0.90 18.19
CA ILE A 177 8.15 -1.11 16.73
C ILE A 177 6.94 -1.90 16.24
N PHE A 178 6.82 -3.20 16.55
CA PHE A 178 5.61 -4.00 16.28
C PHE A 178 5.47 -5.17 17.25
N LEU A 179 4.21 -5.47 17.60
CA LEU A 179 3.87 -6.75 18.21
C LEU A 179 3.47 -7.72 17.10
N VAL A 180 4.27 -8.78 16.91
CA VAL A 180 3.99 -9.85 15.96
C VAL A 180 3.75 -11.15 16.74
N GLN A 181 2.86 -11.97 16.24
CA GLN A 181 2.54 -13.25 16.85
C GLN A 181 2.46 -14.32 15.77
N LYS A 182 3.10 -15.46 16.02
CA LYS A 182 3.06 -16.63 15.14
C LYS A 182 1.91 -17.54 15.58
N PHE A 183 1.06 -17.92 14.63
CA PHE A 183 -0.01 -18.88 14.87
C PHE A 183 0.59 -20.27 15.06
N ASN A 184 0.34 -20.87 16.22
CA ASN A 184 0.78 -22.20 16.60
C ASN A 184 -0.28 -22.82 17.53
N PRO A 185 -1.41 -23.31 16.99
CA PRO A 185 -2.48 -23.86 17.79
C PRO A 185 -2.06 -25.19 18.42
N ARG A 186 -2.45 -25.41 19.68
CA ARG A 186 -2.31 -26.72 20.31
C ARG A 186 -3.28 -27.71 19.66
N SER A 187 -2.92 -28.99 19.62
CA SER A 187 -3.71 -30.06 18.97
C SER A 187 -5.16 -30.15 19.45
N ASN A 188 -5.44 -29.75 20.69
CA ASN A 188 -6.77 -29.77 21.29
C ASN A 188 -7.59 -28.47 21.09
N HIS A 189 -7.01 -27.42 20.49
CA HIS A 189 -7.72 -26.17 20.26
C HIS A 189 -8.50 -26.23 18.94
N PRO A 190 -9.75 -25.72 18.85
CA PRO A 190 -10.56 -25.80 17.63
C PRO A 190 -9.88 -25.26 16.37
N SER A 191 -9.01 -24.25 16.53
CA SER A 191 -8.25 -23.67 15.42
C SER A 191 -7.12 -24.56 14.90
N ALA A 192 -6.81 -25.69 15.53
CA ALA A 192 -5.92 -26.71 14.97
C ALA A 192 -6.55 -27.44 13.78
N ALA A 193 -7.88 -27.39 13.65
CA ALA A 193 -8.60 -27.93 12.50
C ALA A 193 -8.54 -27.02 11.25
N LEU A 194 -7.85 -25.87 11.32
CA LEU A 194 -7.69 -24.96 10.21
C LEU A 194 -6.97 -25.65 9.05
N ASN A 195 -7.69 -25.87 7.96
CA ASN A 195 -7.16 -26.38 6.71
C ASN A 195 -7.36 -25.34 5.60
N TYR A 196 -6.25 -24.82 5.06
CA TYR A 196 -6.22 -23.78 4.04
C TYR A 196 -6.78 -24.24 2.68
N GLU A 197 -6.68 -25.53 2.35
CA GLU A 197 -7.17 -26.09 1.08
C GLU A 197 -8.69 -25.96 0.96
N LYS A 198 -9.43 -26.06 2.07
CA LYS A 198 -10.89 -25.84 2.11
C LYS A 198 -11.31 -24.45 1.63
N TYR A 199 -10.39 -23.49 1.70
CA TYR A 199 -10.59 -22.11 1.23
C TYR A 199 -9.93 -21.85 -0.13
N ASN A 200 -9.53 -22.90 -0.85
CA ASN A 200 -8.80 -22.84 -2.11
C ASN A 200 -7.44 -22.14 -2.02
N ILE A 201 -6.77 -22.21 -0.87
CA ILE A 201 -5.43 -21.67 -0.67
C ILE A 201 -4.43 -22.84 -0.66
N SER A 202 -3.61 -22.92 -1.71
CA SER A 202 -2.51 -23.89 -1.82
C SER A 202 -1.30 -23.39 -1.02
N VAL A 203 -0.91 -24.13 0.02
CA VAL A 203 0.24 -23.81 0.88
C VAL A 203 0.85 -25.10 1.40
N GLU A 204 2.15 -25.28 1.20
CA GLU A 204 2.86 -26.51 1.59
C GLU A 204 3.35 -26.43 3.03
N GLU A 205 4.05 -25.35 3.38
CA GLU A 205 4.54 -25.11 4.74
C GLU A 205 3.94 -23.84 5.35
N PRO A 206 2.68 -23.88 5.82
CA PRO A 206 1.97 -22.70 6.25
C PRO A 206 2.54 -22.10 7.53
N THR A 207 2.78 -20.80 7.49
CA THR A 207 2.97 -19.97 8.69
C THR A 207 2.03 -18.77 8.64
N LEU A 208 1.10 -18.72 9.58
CA LEU A 208 0.22 -17.57 9.75
C LEU A 208 0.78 -16.66 10.83
N ILE A 209 0.94 -15.38 10.52
CA ILE A 209 1.30 -14.37 11.51
C ILE A 209 0.16 -13.37 11.72
N LYS A 210 0.10 -12.83 12.94
CA LYS A 210 -0.80 -11.76 13.37
C LYS A 210 0.04 -10.62 13.91
N ALA A 211 -0.11 -9.42 13.36
CA ALA A 211 0.54 -8.22 13.85
C ALA A 211 -0.50 -7.19 14.33
N HIS A 212 -0.13 -6.43 15.38
CA HIS A 212 -0.94 -5.31 15.87
C HIS A 212 -0.32 -3.98 15.50
N LYS A 213 -1.13 -3.09 14.92
CA LYS A 213 -0.69 -1.74 14.57
C LYS A 213 -1.70 -0.69 15.01
N LYS A 214 -1.24 0.36 15.70
CA LYS A 214 -2.09 1.48 16.13
C LYS A 214 -2.55 2.30 14.91
N SER A 215 -3.77 2.80 14.94
CA SER A 215 -4.31 3.71 13.92
C SER A 215 -3.66 5.09 14.03
N ARG A 216 -3.42 5.74 12.87
CA ARG A 216 -2.92 7.13 12.80
C ARG A 216 -4.03 8.19 12.82
N TYR A 217 -5.24 7.81 12.41
CA TYR A 217 -6.35 8.74 12.18
C TYR A 217 -7.34 8.78 13.35
N ARG A 218 -7.31 7.77 14.22
CA ARG A 218 -8.21 7.64 15.38
C ARG A 218 -7.41 7.21 16.59
N GLY A 219 -7.45 8.02 17.65
CA GLY A 219 -6.88 7.64 18.94
C GLY A 219 -7.49 6.33 19.46
N GLY A 220 -6.67 5.47 20.06
CA GLY A 220 -7.13 4.24 20.73
C GLY A 220 -7.51 3.05 19.84
N GLN A 221 -7.62 3.20 18.51
CA GLN A 221 -7.94 2.08 17.63
C GLN A 221 -6.70 1.32 17.17
N TYR A 222 -6.74 -0.02 17.26
CA TYR A 222 -5.72 -0.92 16.73
C TYR A 222 -6.27 -1.67 15.52
N HIS A 223 -5.41 -1.89 14.54
CA HIS A 223 -5.69 -2.76 13.42
C HIS A 223 -4.84 -4.02 13.54
N TYR A 224 -5.53 -5.13 13.40
CA TYR A 224 -4.96 -6.45 13.24
C TYR A 224 -4.61 -6.69 11.77
N ILE A 225 -3.45 -7.27 11.56
CA ILE A 225 -2.89 -7.61 10.25
C ILE A 225 -2.57 -9.10 10.30
N PHE A 226 -3.01 -9.85 9.31
CA PHE A 226 -2.75 -11.27 9.14
C PHE A 226 -2.01 -11.47 7.82
N ILE A 227 -0.96 -12.28 7.84
CA ILE A 227 -0.17 -12.65 6.66
C ILE A 227 0.06 -14.15 6.72
N LEU A 228 -0.36 -14.85 5.67
CA LEU A 228 -0.11 -16.27 5.47
C LEU A 228 1.11 -16.43 4.56
N ILE A 229 2.09 -17.17 5.06
CA ILE A 229 3.38 -17.42 4.46
C ILE A 229 3.47 -18.90 4.11
N ASP A 230 4.05 -19.21 2.96
CA ASP A 230 4.46 -20.56 2.58
C ASP A 230 5.98 -20.65 2.64
N LYS A 231 6.51 -21.34 3.65
CA LYS A 231 7.96 -21.46 3.87
C LYS A 231 8.65 -22.33 2.81
N ALA A 232 7.90 -23.13 2.05
CA ALA A 232 8.44 -23.92 0.95
C ALA A 232 8.79 -23.06 -0.28
N LYS A 233 8.32 -21.80 -0.33
CA LYS A 233 8.60 -20.87 -1.43
C LYS A 233 9.45 -19.68 -0.95
N THR A 234 10.04 -18.99 -1.91
CA THR A 234 10.92 -17.84 -1.68
C THR A 234 10.34 -16.56 -2.29
N GLY A 235 10.87 -15.40 -1.87
CA GLY A 235 10.47 -14.11 -2.40
C GLY A 235 8.98 -13.83 -2.26
N ARG A 236 8.40 -13.10 -3.23
CA ARG A 236 6.97 -12.77 -3.25
C ARG A 236 6.07 -14.00 -3.15
N ASP A 237 6.46 -15.11 -3.76
CA ASP A 237 5.60 -16.31 -3.86
C ASP A 237 5.42 -17.03 -2.53
N SER A 238 6.27 -16.72 -1.55
CA SER A 238 6.07 -17.14 -0.17
C SER A 238 4.89 -16.42 0.49
N ILE A 239 4.58 -15.17 0.13
CA ILE A 239 3.43 -14.43 0.68
C ILE A 239 2.15 -14.84 -0.06
N ARG A 240 1.37 -15.74 0.55
CA ARG A 240 0.16 -16.32 -0.07
C ARG A 240 -1.05 -15.42 0.02
N GLU A 241 -1.40 -15.01 1.22
CA GLU A 241 -2.61 -14.24 1.49
C GLU A 241 -2.32 -13.23 2.61
N TYR A 242 -3.05 -12.13 2.60
CA TYR A 242 -2.99 -11.14 3.67
C TYR A 242 -4.36 -10.51 3.89
N TYR A 243 -4.59 -10.10 5.13
CA TYR A 243 -5.81 -9.41 5.52
C TYR A 243 -5.50 -8.39 6.60
N CYS A 244 -6.13 -7.23 6.54
CA CYS A 244 -6.03 -6.24 7.61
C CYS A 244 -7.41 -5.71 7.95
N THR A 245 -7.68 -5.50 9.22
CA THR A 245 -8.94 -4.92 9.74
C THR A 245 -9.12 -3.43 9.47
N CYS A 246 -8.18 -2.78 8.77
CA CYS A 246 -8.38 -1.40 8.34
C CYS A 246 -9.42 -1.31 7.22
N GLN A 247 -9.91 -0.10 6.97
CA GLN A 247 -11.02 0.14 6.05
C GLN A 247 -10.84 -0.48 4.65
N SER A 248 -9.63 -0.42 4.08
CA SER A 248 -9.32 -1.02 2.77
C SER A 248 -8.55 -2.34 2.86
N GLY A 249 -8.45 -2.94 4.06
CA GLY A 249 -7.55 -4.07 4.31
C GLY A 249 -8.09 -5.43 3.88
N ALA A 250 -9.35 -5.49 3.44
CA ALA A 250 -9.94 -6.66 2.77
C ALA A 250 -9.61 -6.75 1.28
N ARG A 251 -8.90 -5.76 0.70
CA ARG A 251 -8.57 -5.76 -0.73
C ARG A 251 -7.57 -6.87 -1.07
N THR A 252 -7.69 -7.38 -2.29
CA THR A 252 -6.79 -8.35 -2.91
C THR A 252 -6.02 -7.76 -4.08
N THR A 253 -6.42 -6.60 -4.61
CA THR A 253 -5.65 -5.82 -5.59
C THR A 253 -4.54 -5.04 -4.87
N GLY A 254 -3.39 -5.69 -4.64
CA GLY A 254 -2.31 -5.16 -3.80
C GLY A 254 -2.73 -5.01 -2.34
N CYS A 255 -1.88 -4.43 -1.49
CA CYS A 255 -2.10 -4.46 -0.03
C CYS A 255 -2.18 -3.07 0.60
N CYS A 256 -2.93 -2.90 1.70
CA CYS A 256 -2.98 -1.60 2.40
C CYS A 256 -1.61 -1.22 2.98
N SER A 257 -1.44 0.05 3.35
CA SER A 257 -0.17 0.55 3.91
C SER A 257 0.25 -0.16 5.19
N ARG A 258 -0.72 -0.68 5.97
CA ARG A 258 -0.44 -1.42 7.22
C ARG A 258 0.14 -2.79 6.94
N VAL A 259 -0.44 -3.54 6.00
CA VAL A 259 0.12 -4.81 5.52
C VAL A 259 1.51 -4.55 4.96
N MET A 260 1.65 -3.55 4.07
CA MET A 260 2.94 -3.24 3.46
C MET A 260 4.00 -2.86 4.48
N THR A 261 3.67 -2.14 5.56
CA THR A 261 4.64 -1.88 6.65
C THR A 261 5.19 -3.16 7.27
N ILE A 262 4.33 -4.14 7.58
CA ILE A 262 4.78 -5.38 8.20
C ILE A 262 5.61 -6.20 7.21
N VAL A 263 5.15 -6.31 5.95
CA VAL A 263 5.87 -7.05 4.91
C VAL A 263 7.22 -6.41 4.58
N TRP A 264 7.26 -5.08 4.41
CA TRP A 264 8.51 -4.35 4.20
C TRP A 264 9.46 -4.51 5.37
N PHE A 265 8.96 -4.35 6.61
CA PHE A 265 9.81 -4.46 7.80
C PHE A 265 10.41 -5.85 7.92
N LEU A 266 9.56 -6.88 7.99
CA LEU A 266 10.01 -8.27 8.22
C LEU A 266 10.72 -8.88 7.00
N GLY A 267 10.30 -8.55 5.78
CA GLY A 267 10.81 -9.23 4.58
C GLY A 267 11.91 -8.51 3.84
N PHE A 268 12.08 -7.20 4.00
CA PHE A 268 13.12 -6.44 3.29
C PHE A 268 14.06 -5.74 4.28
N ALA A 269 13.47 -4.99 5.21
CA ALA A 269 14.22 -4.08 6.06
C ALA A 269 15.10 -4.82 7.07
N GLN A 270 14.63 -5.93 7.65
CA GLN A 270 15.42 -6.79 8.55
C GLN A 270 16.61 -7.45 7.83
N TYR A 271 16.50 -7.78 6.55
CA TYR A 271 17.54 -8.52 5.80
C TYR A 271 18.60 -7.61 5.18
N HIS A 272 18.23 -6.38 4.80
CA HIS A 272 19.13 -5.46 4.10
C HIS A 272 19.68 -4.34 4.98
N GLY A 273 19.33 -4.33 6.28
CA GLY A 273 19.65 -3.24 7.19
C GLY A 273 18.83 -1.98 6.91
N ILE A 274 18.39 -1.29 7.96
CA ILE A 274 17.58 -0.06 7.81
C ILE A 274 18.50 1.16 7.84
N GLN A 275 18.76 1.75 6.66
CA GLN A 275 19.07 3.19 6.62
C GLN A 275 17.73 3.93 6.66
N ILE A 276 17.39 4.50 7.83
CA ILE A 276 16.14 5.26 8.02
C ILE A 276 16.05 6.30 6.89
N PRO A 277 15.03 6.24 6.03
CA PRO A 277 14.90 7.22 4.97
C PRO A 277 14.64 8.59 5.59
N ASN A 278 15.49 9.56 5.26
CA ASN A 278 15.18 10.97 5.40
C ASN A 278 13.77 11.19 4.78
N PRO A 279 12.80 11.79 5.49
CA PRO A 279 11.43 12.01 5.01
C PRO A 279 11.32 12.71 3.64
N GLU A 280 12.42 13.27 3.12
CA GLU A 280 12.53 13.82 1.76
C GLU A 280 12.55 12.76 0.62
N ILE A 281 12.66 11.46 0.93
CA ILE A 281 12.70 10.37 -0.07
C ILE A 281 11.38 10.18 -0.85
N CYS A 282 10.34 10.96 -0.54
CA CYS A 282 9.14 11.03 -1.38
C CYS A 282 9.34 11.73 -2.74
N ASN A 283 10.55 12.18 -3.08
CA ASN A 283 10.92 12.58 -4.44
C ASN A 283 11.27 11.38 -5.35
N VAL A 284 10.50 10.29 -5.32
CA VAL A 284 10.56 9.28 -6.40
C VAL A 284 9.84 9.85 -7.62
N SER A 285 10.43 10.90 -8.20
CA SER A 285 10.27 11.16 -9.61
C SER A 285 10.99 10.00 -10.30
N ILE A 286 10.25 9.11 -10.96
CA ILE A 286 10.84 8.18 -11.93
C ILE A 286 11.49 9.08 -12.99
N THR A 287 12.78 9.33 -12.83
CA THR A 287 13.55 10.07 -13.83
C THR A 287 13.93 9.03 -14.86
N ILE A 288 13.14 8.94 -15.92
CA ILE A 288 13.48 8.11 -17.08
C ILE A 288 14.79 8.64 -17.66
N HIS A 289 15.85 7.86 -17.56
CA HIS A 289 17.08 8.10 -18.31
C HIS A 289 16.75 7.94 -19.79
N LYS A 290 16.93 9.03 -20.54
CA LYS A 290 16.78 9.00 -21.99
C LYS A 290 17.98 8.21 -22.51
N THR A 291 17.79 6.97 -22.94
CA THR A 291 18.80 6.31 -23.78
C THR A 291 18.93 7.17 -25.03
N ILE A 292 20.09 7.79 -25.20
CA ILE A 292 20.38 8.62 -26.36
C ILE A 292 20.43 7.66 -27.55
N LEU A 293 19.36 7.60 -28.32
CA LEU A 293 19.42 7.10 -29.69
C LEU A 293 20.27 8.11 -30.44
N HIS A 294 21.57 7.83 -30.56
CA HIS A 294 22.43 8.47 -31.53
C HIS A 294 21.86 8.12 -32.91
N SER A 295 21.21 9.08 -33.55
CA SER A 295 21.04 9.07 -34.99
C SER A 295 22.43 9.27 -35.59
N GLU A 296 23.08 8.19 -35.98
CA GLU A 296 24.16 8.24 -36.96
C GLU A 296 23.57 8.82 -38.25
N LYS A 297 23.75 10.13 -38.46
CA LYS A 297 23.75 10.67 -39.81
C LYS A 297 25.04 10.18 -40.46
N GLN A 298 24.95 9.03 -41.13
CA GLN A 298 25.91 8.67 -42.16
C GLN A 298 25.83 9.74 -43.25
N GLY A 299 26.82 10.62 -43.27
CA GLY A 299 27.12 11.45 -44.43
C GLY A 299 27.75 10.59 -45.52
N ASN A 300 26.92 10.01 -46.37
CA ASN A 300 27.21 9.91 -47.80
C ASN A 300 26.62 11.20 -48.40
N THR A 301 27.30 11.98 -49.22
CA THR A 301 27.91 11.58 -50.50
C THR A 301 28.91 12.67 -50.94
N GLN A 302 29.83 12.22 -51.79
CA GLN A 302 30.77 12.93 -52.66
C GLN A 302 30.36 14.34 -53.14
#